data_AF-A0A918JR38-F1
#
_entry.id   AF-A0A918JR38-F1
#
_cell.length_a   1.000
_cell.length_b   1.000
_cell.length_c   1.000
_cell.angle_alpha   90.00
_cell.angle_beta   90.00
_cell.angle_gamma   90.00
#
_symmetry.space_group_name_H-M   'P 1'
#
loop_
_entity.id
_entity.type
_entity.pdbx_description
1 polymer ?
#
loop_
_entity_poly.entity_id
_entity_poly.type
_entity_poly.pdbx_seq_one_letter_code
_entity_poly.pdbx_strand_id
1 'polypeptide(L)'
;MSVSKKTENPDSIYTQQVKQLIDLVYPQEAGLGSVYEDARHFFTLTPELESHITELKDKLVEIEGGGKRKQAHEEQLRKKLKVAEKKLEDERLARLDRLDSVALKLLTLCEGDTWQETQHLSAKFLGTVMLLTRGPQGNFARHHQRLKPLYKAVLCLRLTDKVLAHEKITHPYLSRYQGALERFEGSRKWQDTWREELALPLIKACVLQDIGLQSSEAIAILRGDEGDKDEFRVLEGDDRKQLLKINYYQSLRYIKEGLGLPAYIGNDKEERDRFNAMHEAASAFTMNTVKDAFVGKSGIGEIIKIPQIYVSIVLSTKPDYTRKELPKGYMLIEQLAKKEALNPRLAGDFIKIVGYFPQGFGVTFIPKNERGIERDQYECAIVTGLNPKNPAEPMCRVVSRNLTYISAGQDDVIERSCNLYFPANRKKLMRIGRERLTEIMDKLSANFTPDAIDDLVPSYWEPFDYFLFKKHQNLWNRY
;
A
#
# COMPACT_ATOMS: atom_id res chain seq x y z
N MET A 1 36.18 -18.07 25.77
CA MET A 1 35.79 -17.11 24.72
C MET A 1 34.53 -17.64 24.04
N SER A 2 33.36 -17.16 24.45
CA SER A 2 32.09 -17.50 23.78
C SER A 2 31.94 -16.60 22.57
N VAL A 3 32.07 -17.18 21.38
CA VAL A 3 31.73 -16.50 20.14
C VAL A 3 30.22 -16.40 20.08
N SER A 4 29.69 -15.21 20.35
CA SER A 4 28.31 -14.83 20.03
C SER A 4 28.12 -15.03 18.53
N LYS A 5 27.46 -16.13 18.14
CA LYS A 5 26.90 -16.27 16.79
C LYS A 5 25.86 -15.16 16.64
N LYS A 6 26.25 -14.05 16.00
CA LYS A 6 25.28 -13.10 15.46
C LYS A 6 24.33 -13.91 14.57
N THR A 7 23.10 -14.08 15.01
CA THR A 7 22.04 -14.69 14.20
C THR A 7 21.89 -13.81 12.96
N GLU A 8 22.32 -14.28 11.80
CA GLU A 8 22.17 -13.52 10.57
C GLU A 8 20.68 -13.35 10.28
N ASN A 9 20.24 -12.10 10.08
CA ASN A 9 18.86 -11.82 9.72
C ASN A 9 18.55 -12.50 8.36
N PRO A 10 17.45 -13.30 8.27
CA PRO A 10 17.07 -14.01 7.05
C PRO A 10 16.67 -13.08 5.89
N ASP A 11 16.44 -11.80 6.17
CA ASP A 11 16.06 -10.81 5.18
C ASP A 11 17.24 -10.00 4.66
N SER A 12 17.15 -9.59 3.39
CA SER A 12 17.97 -8.54 2.81
C SER A 12 17.69 -7.19 3.50
N ILE A 13 18.64 -6.25 3.42
CA ILE A 13 18.47 -4.91 4.01
C ILE A 13 17.21 -4.23 3.46
N TYR A 14 16.95 -4.35 2.16
CA TYR A 14 15.77 -3.76 1.54
C TYR A 14 14.47 -4.38 2.07
N THR A 15 14.41 -5.71 2.16
CA THR A 15 13.25 -6.42 2.72
C THR A 15 12.99 -5.99 4.17
N GLN A 16 14.05 -5.77 4.97
CA GLN A 16 13.93 -5.24 6.32
C GLN A 16 13.34 -3.82 6.33
N GLN A 17 13.80 -2.94 5.44
CA GLN A 17 13.26 -1.57 5.31
C GLN A 17 11.76 -1.59 4.95
N VAL A 18 11.34 -2.47 4.04
CA VAL A 18 9.92 -2.64 3.68
C VAL A 18 9.10 -3.13 4.88
N LYS A 19 9.58 -4.14 5.61
CA LYS A 19 8.91 -4.65 6.83
C LYS A 19 8.78 -3.57 7.91
N GLN A 20 9.86 -2.83 8.17
CA GLN A 20 9.85 -1.70 9.12
C GLN A 20 8.85 -0.63 8.71
N LEU A 21 8.75 -0.29 7.42
CA LEU A 21 7.79 0.70 6.94
C LEU A 21 6.34 0.22 7.13
N ILE A 22 6.06 -1.06 6.88
CA ILE A 22 4.75 -1.67 7.16
C ILE A 22 4.40 -1.52 8.65
N ASP A 23 5.36 -1.80 9.54
CA ASP A 23 5.12 -1.71 10.99
C ASP A 23 4.91 -0.27 11.49
N LEU A 24 5.54 0.72 10.86
CA LEU A 24 5.27 2.14 11.14
C LEU A 24 3.85 2.58 10.75
N VAL A 25 3.19 1.87 9.83
CA VAL A 25 1.79 2.13 9.45
C VAL A 25 0.84 1.31 10.29
N TYR A 26 0.96 -0.02 10.22
CA TYR A 26 0.08 -0.97 10.88
C TYR A 26 0.90 -2.18 11.37
N PRO A 27 1.35 -2.17 12.63
CA PRO A 27 2.25 -3.17 13.17
C PRO A 27 1.55 -4.50 13.41
N GLN A 28 2.36 -5.55 13.48
CA GLN A 28 1.86 -6.88 13.87
C GLN A 28 1.44 -6.92 15.34
N GLU A 29 2.25 -6.28 16.18
CA GLU A 29 2.11 -6.23 17.62
C GLU A 29 1.84 -4.80 18.06
N ALA A 30 1.01 -4.64 19.09
CA ALA A 30 0.70 -3.33 19.62
C ALA A 30 1.86 -2.77 20.46
N GLY A 31 1.96 -1.45 20.57
CA GLY A 31 2.91 -0.74 21.41
C GLY A 31 4.19 -0.29 20.70
N LEU A 32 4.27 -0.44 19.37
CA LEU A 32 5.46 -0.06 18.59
C LEU A 32 5.45 1.40 18.11
N GLY A 33 4.32 2.11 18.23
CA GLY A 33 4.18 3.49 17.80
C GLY A 33 4.01 3.58 16.28
N SER A 34 2.77 3.49 15.82
CA SER A 34 2.40 3.51 14.41
C SER A 34 1.30 4.51 14.08
N VAL A 35 1.07 4.77 12.79
CA VAL A 35 -0.01 5.67 12.32
C VAL A 35 -1.39 5.16 12.77
N TYR A 36 -1.62 3.84 12.74
CA TYR A 36 -2.91 3.27 13.14
C TYR A 36 -3.13 3.28 14.65
N GLU A 37 -2.06 3.12 15.43
CA GLU A 37 -2.13 3.26 16.89
C GLU A 37 -2.37 4.71 17.31
N ASP A 38 -1.74 5.67 16.62
CA ASP A 38 -2.00 7.10 16.83
C ASP A 38 -3.47 7.45 16.60
N ALA A 39 -4.05 6.91 15.54
CA ALA A 39 -5.47 7.09 15.27
C ALA A 39 -6.35 6.45 16.35
N ARG A 40 -6.02 5.23 16.78
CA ARG A 40 -6.74 4.58 17.89
C ARG A 40 -6.67 5.43 19.16
N HIS A 41 -5.47 5.91 19.52
CA HIS A 41 -5.26 6.79 20.66
C HIS A 41 -6.06 8.10 20.54
N PHE A 42 -6.10 8.69 19.35
CA PHE A 42 -6.93 9.87 19.08
C PHE A 42 -8.41 9.61 19.30
N PHE A 43 -8.93 8.46 18.88
CA PHE A 43 -10.36 8.17 19.06
C PHE A 43 -10.73 7.76 20.48
N THR A 44 -9.79 7.24 21.28
CA THR A 44 -10.07 6.73 22.62
C THR A 44 -9.66 7.67 23.75
N LEU A 45 -8.44 8.23 23.72
CA LEU A 45 -7.87 8.95 24.86
C LEU A 45 -7.87 10.47 24.68
N THR A 46 -7.76 10.97 23.45
CA THR A 46 -7.79 12.42 23.19
C THR A 46 -9.09 13.10 23.63
N PRO A 47 -10.30 12.52 23.49
CA PRO A 47 -11.54 13.16 23.94
C PRO A 47 -11.57 13.44 25.45
N GLU A 48 -10.96 12.57 26.27
CA GLU A 48 -10.85 12.79 27.72
C GLU A 48 -9.96 14.00 28.04
N LEU A 49 -8.84 14.15 27.32
CA LEU A 49 -7.96 15.30 27.46
C LEU A 49 -8.64 16.61 27.00
N GLU A 50 -9.40 16.57 25.91
CA GLU A 50 -10.18 17.71 25.42
C GLU A 50 -11.28 18.13 26.41
N SER A 51 -11.98 17.15 27.01
CA SER A 51 -12.95 17.40 28.08
C SER A 51 -12.29 18.04 29.29
N HIS A 52 -11.13 17.53 29.72
CA HIS A 52 -10.39 18.10 30.84
C HIS A 52 -9.93 19.55 30.57
N ILE A 53 -9.49 19.85 29.34
CA ILE A 53 -9.15 21.22 28.91
C ILE A 53 -10.39 22.13 28.99
N THR A 54 -11.54 21.65 28.54
CA THR A 54 -12.81 22.39 28.57
C THR A 54 -13.21 22.70 30.02
N GLU A 55 -13.19 21.71 30.90
CA GLU A 55 -13.46 21.92 32.34
C GLU A 55 -12.51 22.93 32.99
N LEU A 56 -11.22 22.92 32.62
CA LEU A 56 -10.25 23.89 33.13
C LEU A 56 -10.56 25.31 32.63
N LYS A 57 -11.02 25.46 31.38
CA LYS A 57 -11.46 26.75 30.83
C LYS A 57 -12.71 27.26 31.54
N ASP A 58 -13.70 26.40 31.77
CA ASP A 58 -14.93 26.77 32.47
C ASP A 58 -14.65 27.22 33.91
N LYS A 59 -13.80 26.48 34.64
CA LYS A 59 -13.36 26.87 35.99
C LYS A 59 -12.62 28.21 36.03
N LEU A 60 -11.85 28.52 34.99
CA LEU A 60 -11.16 29.82 34.90
C LEU A 60 -12.17 30.96 34.71
N VAL A 61 -13.19 30.77 33.85
CA VAL A 61 -14.26 31.76 33.65
C VAL A 61 -15.04 32.01 34.94
N GLU A 62 -15.32 30.97 35.75
CA GLU A 62 -16.01 31.11 37.04
C GLU A 62 -15.21 31.90 38.11
N ILE A 63 -13.89 31.98 37.96
CA ILE A 63 -12.98 32.58 38.94
C ILE A 63 -12.53 34.00 38.50
N GLU A 64 -12.69 34.36 37.22
CA GLU A 64 -12.37 35.69 36.69
C GLU A 64 -13.10 36.80 37.47
N GLY A 65 -12.33 37.78 37.95
CA GLY A 65 -12.83 38.90 38.78
C GLY A 65 -12.85 38.66 40.30
N GLY A 66 -12.29 37.54 40.77
CA GLY A 66 -12.15 37.23 42.20
C GLY A 66 -11.06 38.00 42.96
N GLY A 67 -11.27 38.29 44.26
CA GLY A 67 -10.28 38.96 45.12
C GLY A 67 -8.96 38.17 45.33
N LYS A 68 -7.97 38.75 46.04
CA LYS A 68 -6.58 38.22 46.20
C LYS A 68 -6.44 36.72 46.49
N ARG A 69 -7.38 36.08 47.20
CA ARG A 69 -7.34 34.64 47.53
C ARG A 69 -7.67 33.73 46.33
N LYS A 70 -8.38 34.26 45.32
CA LYS A 70 -8.71 33.58 44.07
C LYS A 70 -7.59 33.69 43.03
N GLN A 71 -6.70 34.68 43.12
CA GLN A 71 -5.55 34.85 42.20
C GLN A 71 -4.58 33.67 42.21
N ALA A 72 -4.21 33.14 43.39
CA ALA A 72 -3.31 31.98 43.47
C ALA A 72 -3.94 30.71 42.86
N HIS A 73 -5.25 30.54 43.01
CA HIS A 73 -5.98 29.42 42.43
C HIS A 73 -6.14 29.56 40.91
N GLU A 74 -6.41 30.78 40.43
CA GLU A 74 -6.44 31.13 39.01
C GLU A 74 -5.09 30.84 38.33
N GLU A 75 -3.97 31.25 38.93
CA GLU A 75 -2.63 30.99 38.42
C GLU A 75 -2.35 29.48 38.33
N GLN A 76 -2.77 28.71 39.34
CA GLN A 76 -2.64 27.25 39.33
C GLN A 76 -3.46 26.61 38.20
N LEU A 77 -4.69 27.07 37.96
CA LEU A 77 -5.54 26.59 36.87
C LEU A 77 -4.96 26.96 35.49
N ARG A 78 -4.46 28.20 35.32
CA ARG A 78 -3.77 28.62 34.08
C ARG A 78 -2.54 27.75 33.80
N LYS A 79 -1.77 27.39 34.84
CA LYS A 79 -0.62 26.48 34.69
C LYS A 79 -1.06 25.08 34.26
N LYS A 80 -2.12 24.53 34.88
CA LYS A 80 -2.67 23.21 34.48
C LYS A 80 -3.20 23.22 33.05
N LEU A 81 -3.94 24.26 32.67
CA LEU A 81 -4.47 24.45 31.33
C LEU A 81 -3.34 24.47 30.30
N LYS A 82 -2.31 25.28 30.54
CA LYS A 82 -1.13 25.37 29.65
C LYS A 82 -0.42 24.02 29.49
N VAL A 83 -0.30 23.24 30.57
CA VAL A 83 0.30 21.89 30.50
C VAL A 83 -0.57 20.94 29.68
N ALA A 84 -1.89 20.96 29.87
CA ALA A 84 -2.82 20.11 29.14
C ALA A 84 -2.88 20.47 27.64
N GLU A 85 -2.97 21.76 27.30
CA GLU A 85 -2.96 22.25 25.91
C GLU A 85 -1.62 21.94 25.23
N LYS A 86 -0.50 22.11 25.94
CA LYS A 86 0.81 21.72 25.41
C LYS A 86 0.88 20.22 25.14
N LYS A 87 0.39 19.37 26.07
CA LYS A 87 0.37 17.92 25.86
C LYS A 87 -0.45 17.53 24.64
N LEU A 88 -1.63 18.13 24.46
CA LEU A 88 -2.50 17.89 23.31
C LEU A 88 -1.79 18.25 21.99
N GLU A 89 -1.11 19.39 21.97
CA GLU A 89 -0.37 19.86 20.79
C GLU A 89 0.88 19.02 20.50
N ASP A 90 1.66 18.68 21.53
CA ASP A 90 2.84 17.80 21.39
C ASP A 90 2.44 16.43 20.83
N GLU A 91 1.32 15.86 21.30
CA GLU A 91 0.77 14.61 20.75
C GLU A 91 0.33 14.77 19.29
N ARG A 92 -0.35 15.87 18.94
CA ARG A 92 -0.78 16.15 17.56
C ARG A 92 0.40 16.26 16.60
N LEU A 93 1.44 17.01 16.97
CA LEU A 93 2.66 17.16 16.18
C LEU A 93 3.39 15.83 16.03
N ALA A 94 3.48 15.02 17.09
CA ALA A 94 4.08 13.68 17.00
C ALA A 94 3.34 12.74 16.04
N ARG A 95 2.00 12.80 15.97
CA ARG A 95 1.20 12.06 14.99
C ARG A 95 1.51 12.49 13.56
N LEU A 96 1.57 13.81 13.34
CA LEU A 96 1.89 14.39 12.04
C LEU A 96 3.29 14.01 11.57
N ASP A 97 4.30 14.17 12.42
CA ASP A 97 5.70 13.82 12.11
C ASP A 97 5.86 12.34 11.76
N ARG A 98 5.13 11.45 12.46
CA ARG A 98 5.16 10.01 12.16
C ARG A 98 4.59 9.71 10.78
N LEU A 99 3.44 10.30 10.46
CA LEU A 99 2.82 10.16 9.15
C LEU A 99 3.72 10.70 8.04
N ASP A 100 4.37 11.83 8.26
CA ASP A 100 5.29 12.46 7.31
C ASP A 100 6.54 11.61 7.10
N SER A 101 7.09 11.03 8.17
CA SER A 101 8.18 10.07 8.10
C SER A 101 7.82 8.83 7.29
N VAL A 102 6.62 8.28 7.48
CA VAL A 102 6.11 7.16 6.68
C VAL A 102 6.02 7.55 5.20
N ALA A 103 5.42 8.70 4.90
CA ALA A 103 5.23 9.14 3.52
C ALA A 103 6.58 9.37 2.80
N LEU A 104 7.54 10.01 3.47
CA LEU A 104 8.90 10.21 2.96
C LEU A 104 9.62 8.88 2.73
N LYS A 105 9.59 7.97 3.72
CA LYS A 105 10.23 6.65 3.59
C LYS A 105 9.63 5.84 2.45
N LEU A 106 8.31 5.86 2.27
CA LEU A 106 7.68 5.19 1.14
C LEU A 106 8.18 5.78 -0.18
N LEU A 107 8.17 7.11 -0.30
CA LEU A 107 8.60 7.80 -1.50
C LEU A 107 10.05 7.45 -1.85
N THR A 108 10.97 7.48 -0.87
CA THR A 108 12.37 7.06 -1.07
C THR A 108 12.51 5.62 -1.56
N LEU A 109 11.60 4.72 -1.19
CA LEU A 109 11.65 3.31 -1.62
C LEU A 109 11.05 3.07 -3.02
N CYS A 110 10.33 4.03 -3.60
CA CYS A 110 9.61 3.86 -4.87
C CYS A 110 9.81 4.98 -5.91
N GLU A 111 10.52 6.05 -5.60
CA GLU A 111 10.87 7.16 -6.51
C GLU A 111 12.38 7.17 -6.76
N GLY A 112 12.77 7.33 -8.03
CA GLY A 112 14.15 7.52 -8.46
C GLY A 112 14.32 8.79 -9.29
N ASP A 113 15.52 9.01 -9.80
CA ASP A 113 15.87 10.24 -10.53
C ASP A 113 15.31 10.24 -11.96
N THR A 114 15.06 9.05 -12.51
CA THR A 114 14.51 8.86 -13.86
C THR A 114 13.18 8.12 -13.84
N TRP A 115 12.45 8.18 -14.95
CA TRP A 115 11.21 7.42 -15.11
C TRP A 115 11.48 5.91 -14.95
N GLN A 116 12.54 5.40 -15.58
CA GLN A 116 12.91 3.98 -15.57
C GLN A 116 13.23 3.50 -14.15
N GLU A 117 14.05 4.26 -13.42
CA GLU A 117 14.39 3.95 -12.03
C GLU A 117 13.14 3.99 -11.13
N THR A 118 12.28 4.98 -11.32
CA THR A 118 11.01 5.09 -10.58
C THR A 118 10.10 3.88 -10.83
N GLN A 119 9.96 3.42 -12.09
CA GLN A 119 9.19 2.21 -12.39
C GLN A 119 9.80 0.98 -11.71
N HIS A 120 11.13 0.88 -11.71
CA HIS A 120 11.84 -0.24 -11.10
C HIS A 120 11.71 -0.28 -9.58
N LEU A 121 11.94 0.85 -8.90
CA LEU A 121 11.79 0.95 -7.45
C LEU A 121 10.35 0.69 -7.01
N SER A 122 9.37 1.17 -7.80
CA SER A 122 7.96 0.86 -7.59
C SER A 122 7.65 -0.63 -7.74
N ALA A 123 8.13 -1.26 -8.81
CA ALA A 123 7.96 -2.69 -9.04
C ALA A 123 8.62 -3.53 -7.92
N LYS A 124 9.81 -3.11 -7.48
CA LYS A 124 10.55 -3.70 -6.37
C LYS A 124 9.80 -3.63 -5.06
N PHE A 125 9.25 -2.45 -4.72
CA PHE A 125 8.47 -2.27 -3.51
C PHE A 125 7.21 -3.16 -3.53
N LEU A 126 6.41 -3.05 -4.59
CA LEU A 126 5.16 -3.80 -4.75
C LEU A 126 5.39 -5.31 -4.74
N GLY A 127 6.38 -5.80 -5.50
CA GLY A 127 6.73 -7.21 -5.54
C GLY A 127 7.26 -7.70 -4.21
N THR A 128 8.10 -6.93 -3.52
CA THR A 128 8.57 -7.30 -2.17
C THR A 128 7.40 -7.45 -1.21
N VAL A 129 6.48 -6.48 -1.16
CA VAL A 129 5.26 -6.57 -0.33
C VAL A 129 4.45 -7.82 -0.65
N MET A 130 4.25 -8.14 -1.94
CA MET A 130 3.50 -9.34 -2.34
C MET A 130 4.21 -10.64 -1.95
N LEU A 131 5.54 -10.67 -2.03
CA LEU A 131 6.37 -11.81 -1.69
C LEU A 131 6.51 -12.04 -0.17
N LEU A 132 6.06 -11.09 0.67
CA LEU A 132 5.92 -11.30 2.11
C LEU A 132 4.69 -12.13 2.47
N THR A 133 3.72 -12.22 1.56
CA THR A 133 2.50 -13.02 1.76
C THR A 133 2.82 -14.50 1.63
N ARG A 134 2.44 -15.29 2.63
CA ARG A 134 2.60 -16.76 2.61
C ARG A 134 1.67 -17.39 1.55
N GLY A 135 2.03 -18.57 1.07
CA GLY A 135 1.12 -19.43 0.29
C GLY A 135 -0.11 -19.85 1.13
N PRO A 136 -1.00 -20.74 0.65
CA PRO A 136 -2.40 -20.92 1.08
C PRO A 136 -2.69 -21.30 2.56
N GLN A 137 -1.69 -21.43 3.44
CA GLN A 137 -1.88 -21.71 4.86
C GLN A 137 -2.19 -20.45 5.70
N GLY A 138 -3.49 -20.19 5.92
CA GLY A 138 -4.11 -19.56 7.11
C GLY A 138 -3.78 -18.09 7.46
N ASN A 139 -4.81 -17.36 7.94
CA ASN A 139 -4.73 -16.02 8.56
C ASN A 139 -4.14 -14.89 7.69
N PHE A 140 -4.36 -14.93 6.37
CA PHE A 140 -3.94 -13.87 5.45
C PHE A 140 -4.64 -12.55 5.71
N ALA A 141 -5.87 -12.57 6.20
CA ALA A 141 -6.69 -11.36 6.23
C ALA A 141 -6.03 -10.25 7.06
N ARG A 142 -5.60 -10.57 8.28
CA ARG A 142 -4.90 -9.59 9.12
C ARG A 142 -3.56 -9.17 8.54
N HIS A 143 -2.83 -10.10 7.94
CA HIS A 143 -1.56 -9.81 7.28
C HIS A 143 -1.75 -8.86 6.10
N HIS A 144 -2.62 -9.20 5.16
CA HIS A 144 -2.96 -8.39 3.99
C HIS A 144 -3.47 -7.01 4.37
N GLN A 145 -4.34 -6.91 5.38
CA GLN A 145 -4.86 -5.63 5.84
C GLN A 145 -3.74 -4.64 6.20
N ARG A 146 -2.62 -5.13 6.75
CA ARG A 146 -1.42 -4.31 7.04
C ARG A 146 -0.65 -3.89 5.78
N LEU A 147 -0.66 -4.73 4.74
CA LEU A 147 0.07 -4.48 3.49
C LEU A 147 -0.65 -3.50 2.55
N LYS A 148 -1.99 -3.49 2.58
CA LYS A 148 -2.82 -2.73 1.62
C LYS A 148 -2.48 -1.22 1.53
N PRO A 149 -2.30 -0.46 2.62
CA PRO A 149 -2.18 0.99 2.53
C PRO A 149 -0.97 1.44 1.69
N LEU A 150 0.20 0.84 1.94
CA LEU A 150 1.44 1.18 1.24
C LEU A 150 1.44 0.67 -0.20
N TYR A 151 0.92 -0.54 -0.44
CA TYR A 151 0.79 -1.09 -1.80
C TYR A 151 -0.10 -0.20 -2.67
N LYS A 152 -1.24 0.25 -2.11
CA LYS A 152 -2.15 1.19 -2.76
C LYS A 152 -1.46 2.52 -3.05
N ALA A 153 -0.73 3.09 -2.09
CA ALA A 153 -0.07 4.39 -2.25
C ALA A 153 0.91 4.41 -3.43
N VAL A 154 1.75 3.39 -3.60
CA VAL A 154 2.67 3.30 -4.75
C VAL A 154 1.92 3.25 -6.07
N LEU A 155 0.85 2.48 -6.15
CA LEU A 155 0.01 2.42 -7.36
C LEU A 155 -0.67 3.77 -7.66
N CYS A 156 -1.13 4.50 -6.64
CA CYS A 156 -1.72 5.82 -6.80
C CYS A 156 -0.71 6.84 -7.36
N LEU A 157 0.55 6.80 -6.91
CA LEU A 157 1.62 7.65 -7.46
C LEU A 157 1.83 7.36 -8.94
N ARG A 158 1.95 6.08 -9.31
CA ARG A 158 2.18 5.67 -10.71
C ARG A 158 0.97 5.95 -11.61
N LEU A 159 -0.24 5.85 -11.09
CA LEU A 159 -1.44 6.27 -11.83
C LEU A 159 -1.47 7.79 -12.03
N THR A 160 -1.04 8.55 -11.02
CA THR A 160 -0.91 10.02 -11.13
C THR A 160 0.10 10.39 -12.21
N ASP A 161 1.22 9.67 -12.33
CA ASP A 161 2.18 9.88 -13.44
C ASP A 161 1.54 9.71 -14.82
N LYS A 162 0.67 8.69 -15.00
CA LYS A 162 -0.09 8.53 -16.26
C LYS A 162 -1.04 9.70 -16.51
N VAL A 163 -1.73 10.16 -15.47
CA VAL A 163 -2.64 11.32 -15.58
C VAL A 163 -1.88 12.58 -15.97
N LEU A 164 -0.71 12.82 -15.39
CA LEU A 164 0.13 13.97 -15.71
C LEU A 164 0.69 13.91 -17.14
N ALA A 165 0.86 12.70 -17.70
CA ALA A 165 1.28 12.50 -19.09
C ALA A 165 0.16 12.74 -20.12
N HIS A 166 -1.07 13.02 -19.68
CA HIS A 166 -2.16 13.34 -20.59
C HIS A 166 -2.04 14.76 -21.14
N GLU A 167 -2.27 14.91 -22.45
CA GLU A 167 -2.32 16.24 -23.11
C GLU A 167 -3.30 17.22 -22.44
N LYS A 168 -4.42 16.70 -21.92
CA LYS A 168 -5.41 17.48 -21.20
C LYS A 168 -5.72 16.85 -19.85
N ILE A 169 -5.38 17.58 -18.79
CA ILE A 169 -5.74 17.27 -17.42
C ILE A 169 -7.00 18.05 -17.07
N THR A 170 -8.10 17.36 -16.82
CA THR A 170 -9.40 17.99 -16.51
C THR A 170 -9.52 18.39 -15.05
N HIS A 171 -8.70 17.83 -14.15
CA HIS A 171 -8.80 18.08 -12.72
C HIS A 171 -8.12 19.39 -12.31
N PRO A 172 -8.82 20.35 -11.67
CA PRO A 172 -8.30 21.69 -11.38
C PRO A 172 -7.04 21.75 -10.51
N TYR A 173 -6.86 20.77 -9.63
CA TYR A 173 -5.64 20.68 -8.81
C TYR A 173 -4.48 20.11 -9.62
N LEU A 174 -4.70 19.01 -10.35
CA LEU A 174 -3.63 18.30 -11.06
C LEU A 174 -3.14 19.10 -12.29
N SER A 175 -4.01 19.92 -12.88
CA SER A 175 -3.63 20.78 -14.01
C SER A 175 -2.54 21.79 -13.64
N ARG A 176 -2.36 22.10 -12.35
CA ARG A 176 -1.26 22.97 -11.87
C ARG A 176 0.11 22.29 -11.95
N TYR A 177 0.12 20.96 -12.07
CA TYR A 177 1.32 20.13 -12.02
C TYR A 177 1.63 19.47 -13.37
N GLN A 178 1.16 20.04 -14.49
CA GLN A 178 1.43 19.50 -15.84
C GLN A 178 2.93 19.33 -16.14
N GLY A 179 3.78 20.22 -15.62
CA GLY A 179 5.25 20.12 -15.77
C GLY A 179 5.92 19.15 -14.81
N ALA A 180 5.21 18.50 -13.89
CA ALA A 180 5.82 17.66 -12.86
C ALA A 180 6.52 16.39 -13.41
N LEU A 181 6.36 16.07 -14.70
CA LEU A 181 7.14 15.01 -15.36
C LEU A 181 8.58 15.44 -15.68
N GLU A 182 8.87 16.75 -15.78
CA GLU A 182 10.23 17.29 -15.95
C GLU A 182 11.14 16.93 -14.75
N ARG A 183 10.58 16.46 -13.64
CA ARG A 183 11.36 15.94 -12.51
C ARG A 183 12.26 14.76 -12.90
N PHE A 184 11.84 13.98 -13.91
CA PHE A 184 12.62 12.87 -14.48
C PHE A 184 13.73 13.33 -15.44
N GLU A 185 13.76 14.62 -15.75
CA GLU A 185 14.75 15.26 -16.61
C GLU A 185 15.73 16.11 -15.78
N GLY A 186 15.73 15.95 -14.45
CA GLY A 186 16.64 16.64 -13.53
C GLY A 186 16.16 18.01 -13.05
N SER A 187 14.90 18.40 -13.31
CA SER A 187 14.34 19.67 -12.81
C SER A 187 14.14 19.62 -11.29
N ARG A 188 15.09 20.21 -10.54
CA ARG A 188 15.03 20.25 -9.06
C ARG A 188 13.77 20.93 -8.53
N LYS A 189 13.32 22.00 -9.19
CA LYS A 189 12.05 22.66 -8.86
C LYS A 189 10.88 21.67 -8.91
N TRP A 190 10.76 20.92 -10.01
CA TRP A 190 9.68 19.95 -10.15
C TRP A 190 9.85 18.72 -9.27
N GLN A 191 11.08 18.33 -8.92
CA GLN A 191 11.33 17.29 -7.92
C GLN A 191 10.79 17.70 -6.54
N ASP A 192 11.11 18.92 -6.08
CA ASP A 192 10.63 19.44 -4.79
C ASP A 192 9.11 19.67 -4.82
N THR A 193 8.57 20.31 -5.87
CA THR A 193 7.12 20.54 -6.02
C THR A 193 6.34 19.23 -6.12
N TRP A 194 6.80 18.24 -6.90
CA TRP A 194 6.16 16.92 -6.95
C TRP A 194 6.15 16.25 -5.59
N ARG A 195 7.31 16.25 -4.90
CA ARG A 195 7.46 15.63 -3.57
C ARG A 195 6.49 16.25 -2.57
N GLU A 196 6.58 17.56 -2.38
CA GLU A 196 5.94 18.25 -1.25
C GLU A 196 4.45 18.50 -1.48
N GLU A 197 4.07 18.87 -2.70
CA GLU A 197 2.71 19.31 -2.98
C GLU A 197 1.81 18.21 -3.53
N LEU A 198 2.36 17.14 -4.13
CA LEU A 198 1.56 16.10 -4.77
C LEU A 198 1.78 14.69 -4.20
N ALA A 199 3.02 14.21 -4.18
CA ALA A 199 3.35 12.84 -3.79
C ALA A 199 3.10 12.58 -2.29
N LEU A 200 3.66 13.41 -1.40
CA LEU A 200 3.47 13.24 0.05
C LEU A 200 1.97 13.36 0.43
N PRO A 201 1.22 14.38 0.01
CA PRO A 201 -0.21 14.47 0.27
C PRO A 201 -1.01 13.28 -0.26
N LEU A 202 -0.68 12.75 -1.44
CA LEU A 202 -1.35 11.58 -2.01
C LEU A 202 -1.05 10.30 -1.22
N ILE A 203 0.19 10.10 -0.79
CA ILE A 203 0.57 8.96 0.08
C ILE A 203 -0.20 9.05 1.40
N LYS A 204 -0.23 10.24 2.03
CA LYS A 204 -1.00 10.48 3.26
C LYS A 204 -2.47 10.15 3.05
N ALA A 205 -3.10 10.61 1.96
CA ALA A 205 -4.48 10.28 1.63
C ALA A 205 -4.70 8.76 1.50
N CYS A 206 -3.77 8.04 0.88
CA CYS A 206 -3.86 6.58 0.74
C CYS A 206 -3.76 5.85 2.09
N VAL A 207 -2.86 6.28 2.97
CA VAL A 207 -2.69 5.70 4.31
C VAL A 207 -3.90 5.99 5.20
N LEU A 208 -4.47 7.20 5.09
CA LEU A 208 -5.53 7.69 5.97
C LEU A 208 -6.94 7.35 5.50
N GLN A 209 -7.15 6.89 4.26
CA GLN A 209 -8.48 6.66 3.71
C GLN A 209 -9.38 5.81 4.64
N ASP A 210 -8.82 4.75 5.22
CA ASP A 210 -9.53 3.79 6.08
C ASP A 210 -9.20 3.96 7.58
N ILE A 211 -8.60 5.09 7.96
CA ILE A 211 -8.12 5.30 9.34
C ILE A 211 -9.26 5.41 10.36
N GLY A 212 -10.44 5.85 9.91
CA GLY A 212 -11.66 5.90 10.72
C GLY A 212 -12.10 4.53 11.23
N LEU A 213 -11.64 3.43 10.64
CA LEU A 213 -11.86 2.08 11.16
C LEU A 213 -11.16 1.81 12.50
N GLN A 214 -10.27 2.71 12.95
CA GLN A 214 -9.65 2.64 14.28
C GLN A 214 -10.52 3.23 15.40
N SER A 215 -11.68 3.83 15.05
CA SER A 215 -12.63 4.36 16.03
C SER A 215 -13.34 3.24 16.82
N SER A 216 -13.73 3.54 18.06
CA SER A 216 -14.42 2.58 18.93
C SER A 216 -15.73 2.07 18.30
N GLU A 217 -16.47 2.94 17.61
CA GLU A 217 -17.73 2.57 16.95
C GLU A 217 -17.51 1.65 15.76
N ALA A 218 -16.45 1.87 14.98
CA ALA A 218 -16.09 0.96 13.89
C ALA A 218 -15.62 -0.40 14.42
N ILE A 219 -14.82 -0.39 15.50
CA ILE A 219 -14.32 -1.62 16.14
C ILE A 219 -15.49 -2.44 16.72
N ALA A 220 -16.49 -1.81 17.33
CA ALA A 220 -17.68 -2.49 17.84
C ALA A 220 -18.45 -3.20 16.73
N ILE A 221 -18.62 -2.57 15.56
CA ILE A 221 -19.21 -3.25 14.39
C ILE A 221 -18.33 -4.40 13.93
N LEU A 222 -17.01 -4.19 13.84
CA LEU A 222 -16.08 -5.18 13.31
C LEU A 222 -15.86 -6.36 14.25
N ARG A 223 -15.88 -6.20 15.57
CA ARG A 223 -15.58 -7.28 16.52
C ARG A 223 -16.75 -7.68 17.41
N GLY A 224 -17.90 -7.02 17.27
CA GLY A 224 -19.00 -7.16 18.22
C GLY A 224 -18.71 -6.41 19.52
N ASP A 225 -19.76 -6.17 20.31
CA ASP A 225 -19.65 -5.44 21.58
C ASP A 225 -18.76 -6.16 22.61
N GLU A 226 -18.73 -7.50 22.55
CA GLU A 226 -17.89 -8.36 23.40
C GLU A 226 -16.51 -8.68 22.79
N GLY A 227 -16.26 -8.25 21.55
CA GLY A 227 -14.98 -8.48 20.85
C GLY A 227 -14.76 -9.90 20.32
N ASP A 228 -15.81 -10.71 20.24
CA ASP A 228 -15.81 -12.13 19.89
C ASP A 228 -16.00 -12.42 18.38
N LYS A 229 -16.40 -11.43 17.59
CA LYS A 229 -16.64 -11.59 16.14
C LYS A 229 -15.36 -11.42 15.33
N ASP A 230 -15.24 -12.21 14.26
CA ASP A 230 -14.19 -12.04 13.25
C ASP A 230 -14.37 -10.71 12.49
N GLU A 231 -13.35 -9.85 12.54
CA GLU A 231 -13.30 -8.55 11.86
C GLU A 231 -13.30 -8.65 10.32
N PHE A 232 -13.04 -9.83 9.76
CA PHE A 232 -13.04 -10.09 8.32
C PHE A 232 -14.26 -10.85 7.80
N ARG A 233 -15.24 -11.10 8.67
CA ARG A 233 -16.50 -11.74 8.27
C ARG A 233 -17.26 -10.89 7.25
N VAL A 234 -18.17 -11.53 6.54
CA VAL A 234 -19.14 -10.81 5.70
C VAL A 234 -20.08 -10.02 6.61
N LEU A 235 -20.13 -8.71 6.43
CA LEU A 235 -21.06 -7.83 7.14
C LEU A 235 -22.39 -7.75 6.38
N GLU A 236 -23.48 -7.74 7.14
CA GLU A 236 -24.83 -7.52 6.63
C GLU A 236 -24.97 -6.12 6.00
N GLY A 237 -25.99 -5.95 5.16
CA GLY A 237 -26.17 -4.74 4.36
C GLY A 237 -26.18 -3.44 5.15
N ASP A 238 -26.82 -3.43 6.33
CA ASP A 238 -26.95 -2.22 7.15
C ASP A 238 -25.71 -1.96 8.01
N ASP A 239 -25.14 -2.99 8.64
CA ASP A 239 -23.84 -2.91 9.33
C ASP A 239 -22.75 -2.38 8.40
N ARG A 240 -22.72 -2.87 7.16
CA ARG A 240 -21.76 -2.42 6.14
C ARG A 240 -21.95 -0.95 5.79
N LYS A 241 -23.20 -0.48 5.60
CA LYS A 241 -23.48 0.95 5.33
C LYS A 241 -23.05 1.81 6.51
N GLN A 242 -23.36 1.38 7.74
CA GLN A 242 -22.99 2.08 8.95
C GLN A 242 -21.47 2.17 9.10
N LEU A 243 -20.75 1.06 8.89
CA LEU A 243 -19.29 1.03 8.94
C LEU A 243 -18.66 1.98 7.91
N LEU A 244 -19.16 1.98 6.66
CA LEU A 244 -18.69 2.90 5.62
C LEU A 244 -18.92 4.36 6.00
N LYS A 245 -20.07 4.66 6.61
CA LYS A 245 -20.41 6.00 7.12
C LYS A 245 -19.45 6.42 8.23
N ILE A 246 -19.22 5.55 9.22
CA ILE A 246 -18.30 5.81 10.33
C ILE A 246 -16.88 6.02 9.80
N ASN A 247 -16.40 5.14 8.93
CA ASN A 247 -15.07 5.27 8.31
C ASN A 247 -14.91 6.63 7.62
N TYR A 248 -15.89 7.03 6.80
CA TYR A 248 -15.89 8.33 6.14
C TYR A 248 -15.79 9.50 7.13
N TYR A 249 -16.68 9.57 8.12
CA TYR A 249 -16.69 10.70 9.06
C TYR A 249 -15.46 10.72 9.96
N GLN A 250 -15.07 9.58 10.53
CA GLN A 250 -13.94 9.50 11.45
C GLN A 250 -12.60 9.68 10.74
N SER A 251 -12.44 9.22 9.49
CA SER A 251 -11.24 9.50 8.70
C SER A 251 -11.08 11.00 8.44
N LEU A 252 -12.16 11.70 8.04
CA LEU A 252 -12.11 13.16 7.82
C LEU A 252 -11.88 13.93 9.13
N ARG A 253 -12.48 13.47 10.24
CA ARG A 253 -12.26 14.03 11.56
C ARG A 253 -10.80 13.90 11.97
N TYR A 254 -10.21 12.71 11.82
CA TYR A 254 -8.80 12.48 12.16
C TYR A 254 -7.86 13.36 11.32
N ILE A 255 -8.11 13.51 10.01
CA ILE A 255 -7.33 14.39 9.15
C ILE A 255 -7.40 15.85 9.63
N LYS A 256 -8.59 16.33 9.96
CA LYS A 256 -8.83 17.74 10.31
C LYS A 256 -8.39 18.08 11.74
N GLU A 257 -8.78 17.27 12.71
CA GLU A 257 -8.64 17.53 14.14
C GLU A 257 -7.48 16.74 14.75
N GLY A 258 -7.26 15.50 14.31
CA GLY A 258 -6.22 14.63 14.84
C GLY A 258 -4.82 14.95 14.35
N LEU A 259 -4.70 15.45 13.12
CA LEU A 259 -3.42 15.80 12.48
C LEU A 259 -3.22 17.31 12.38
N GLY A 260 -4.17 18.07 11.83
CA GLY A 260 -4.04 19.52 11.66
C GLY A 260 -2.92 19.94 10.69
N LEU A 261 -2.42 21.17 10.84
CA LEU A 261 -1.31 21.71 10.04
C LEU A 261 0.01 21.71 10.85
N PRO A 262 1.17 21.58 10.20
CA PRO A 262 2.45 21.74 10.88
C PRO A 262 2.64 23.20 11.33
N ALA A 263 3.43 23.39 12.38
CA ALA A 263 3.80 24.72 12.86
C ALA A 263 5.02 25.24 12.08
N TYR A 264 4.93 26.48 11.58
CA TYR A 264 6.10 27.15 11.01
C TYR A 264 7.12 27.48 12.11
N ILE A 265 8.39 27.20 11.84
CA ILE A 265 9.51 27.52 12.73
C ILE A 265 10.45 28.46 11.97
N GLY A 266 10.43 29.74 12.32
CA GLY A 266 11.28 30.76 11.71
C GLY A 266 10.81 32.16 12.08
N ASN A 267 11.54 33.17 11.58
CA ASN A 267 11.31 34.58 11.92
C ASN A 267 10.90 35.44 10.72
N ASP A 268 10.82 34.86 9.52
CA ASP A 268 10.48 35.59 8.30
C ASP A 268 8.98 35.50 8.00
N LYS A 269 8.34 36.65 7.81
CA LYS A 269 6.88 36.71 7.59
C LYS A 269 6.50 36.13 6.23
N GLU A 270 7.26 36.42 5.18
CA GLU A 270 6.92 35.94 3.85
C GLU A 270 7.12 34.42 3.73
N GLU A 271 8.17 33.90 4.33
CA GLU A 271 8.42 32.46 4.43
C GLU A 271 7.30 31.76 5.19
N ARG A 272 6.86 32.30 6.33
CA ARG A 272 5.71 31.79 7.07
C ARG A 272 4.45 31.77 6.23
N ASP A 273 4.15 32.87 5.54
CA ASP A 273 2.92 33.00 4.76
C ASP A 273 2.93 32.03 3.56
N ARG A 274 4.10 31.81 2.92
CA ARG A 274 4.30 30.76 1.89
C ARG A 274 4.14 29.35 2.46
N PHE A 275 4.78 29.07 3.61
CA PHE A 275 4.71 27.78 4.29
C PHE A 275 3.25 27.43 4.62
N ASN A 276 2.50 28.36 5.20
CA ASN A 276 1.10 28.15 5.56
C ASN A 276 0.25 27.89 4.31
N ALA A 277 0.37 28.71 3.27
CA ALA A 277 -0.40 28.53 2.04
C ALA A 277 -0.14 27.18 1.37
N MET A 278 1.12 26.73 1.33
CA MET A 278 1.49 25.42 0.80
C MET A 278 0.87 24.28 1.60
N HIS A 279 1.00 24.30 2.93
CA HIS A 279 0.47 23.24 3.80
C HIS A 279 -1.06 23.22 3.84
N GLU A 280 -1.71 24.38 3.78
CA GLU A 280 -3.16 24.48 3.63
C GLU A 280 -3.64 23.84 2.32
N ALA A 281 -2.96 24.14 1.20
CA ALA A 281 -3.29 23.55 -0.09
C ALA A 281 -3.08 22.03 -0.12
N ALA A 282 -1.96 21.54 0.44
CA ALA A 282 -1.64 20.13 0.55
C ALA A 282 -2.63 19.37 1.47
N SER A 283 -3.00 19.97 2.60
CA SER A 283 -4.01 19.43 3.51
C SER A 283 -5.40 19.37 2.87
N ALA A 284 -5.80 20.45 2.19
CA ALA A 284 -7.05 20.49 1.43
C ALA A 284 -7.08 19.43 0.32
N PHE A 285 -5.97 19.24 -0.40
CA PHE A 285 -5.85 18.18 -1.40
C PHE A 285 -5.98 16.79 -0.79
N THR A 286 -5.29 16.52 0.33
CA THR A 286 -5.37 15.25 1.06
C THR A 286 -6.82 14.97 1.46
N MET A 287 -7.47 15.95 2.10
CA MET A 287 -8.85 15.82 2.59
C MET A 287 -9.85 15.62 1.45
N ASN A 288 -9.73 16.40 0.37
CA ASN A 288 -10.61 16.27 -0.80
C ASN A 288 -10.41 14.94 -1.52
N THR A 289 -9.17 14.47 -1.65
CA THR A 289 -8.88 13.18 -2.29
C THR A 289 -9.48 12.02 -1.49
N VAL A 290 -9.36 12.03 -0.16
CA VAL A 290 -9.99 11.03 0.71
C VAL A 290 -11.52 11.10 0.58
N LYS A 291 -12.09 12.30 0.72
CA LYS A 291 -13.54 12.53 0.60
C LYS A 291 -14.10 12.01 -0.74
N ASP A 292 -13.42 12.33 -1.82
CA ASP A 292 -13.86 11.98 -3.17
C ASP A 292 -13.71 10.50 -3.47
N ALA A 293 -12.73 9.81 -2.86
CA ALA A 293 -12.59 8.37 -2.99
C ALA A 293 -13.80 7.61 -2.41
N PHE A 294 -14.46 8.17 -1.38
CA PHE A 294 -15.71 7.63 -0.84
C PHE A 294 -16.93 7.94 -1.73
N VAL A 295 -17.03 9.17 -2.24
CA VAL A 295 -18.24 9.65 -2.95
C VAL A 295 -18.22 9.30 -4.45
N GLY A 296 -17.05 9.16 -5.06
CA GLY A 296 -16.86 8.69 -6.44
C GLY A 296 -17.34 9.62 -7.56
N LYS A 297 -17.37 10.95 -7.34
CA LYS A 297 -18.03 11.90 -8.28
C LYS A 297 -17.10 12.89 -9.01
N SER A 298 -15.87 13.12 -8.56
CA SER A 298 -15.01 14.22 -9.03
C SER A 298 -13.80 13.79 -9.89
N GLY A 299 -13.65 12.49 -10.19
CA GLY A 299 -12.53 11.94 -10.96
C GLY A 299 -11.22 11.82 -10.19
N ILE A 300 -10.86 12.76 -9.30
CA ILE A 300 -9.63 12.65 -8.50
C ILE A 300 -9.69 11.52 -7.47
N GLY A 301 -10.85 11.29 -6.87
CA GLY A 301 -11.06 10.15 -5.96
C GLY A 301 -10.80 8.80 -6.64
N GLU A 302 -10.89 8.73 -7.97
CA GLU A 302 -10.62 7.51 -8.73
C GLU A 302 -9.13 7.17 -8.83
N ILE A 303 -8.24 8.15 -8.64
CA ILE A 303 -6.79 7.91 -8.49
C ILE A 303 -6.53 7.00 -7.28
N ILE A 304 -7.36 7.08 -6.23
CA ILE A 304 -7.31 6.16 -5.10
C ILE A 304 -8.20 4.93 -5.32
N LYS A 305 -9.44 5.14 -5.79
CA LYS A 305 -10.46 4.08 -5.87
C LYS A 305 -10.06 2.94 -6.80
N ILE A 306 -9.45 3.22 -7.95
CA ILE A 306 -9.02 2.18 -8.91
C ILE A 306 -7.92 1.30 -8.29
N PRO A 307 -6.79 1.86 -7.77
CA PRO A 307 -5.82 1.09 -7.01
C PRO A 307 -6.40 0.37 -5.80
N GLN A 308 -7.34 0.98 -5.07
CA GLN A 308 -8.00 0.36 -3.91
C GLN A 308 -8.75 -0.92 -4.32
N ILE A 309 -9.51 -0.89 -5.42
CA ILE A 309 -10.21 -2.06 -5.95
C ILE A 309 -9.20 -3.15 -6.31
N TYR A 310 -8.15 -2.81 -7.04
CA TYR A 310 -7.09 -3.76 -7.40
C TYR A 310 -6.44 -4.41 -6.16
N VAL A 311 -6.06 -3.59 -5.18
CA VAL A 311 -5.43 -4.03 -3.94
C VAL A 311 -6.36 -4.92 -3.11
N SER A 312 -7.67 -4.70 -3.15
CA SER A 312 -8.64 -5.58 -2.49
C SER A 312 -8.70 -7.00 -3.07
N ILE A 313 -8.20 -7.18 -4.30
CA ILE A 313 -8.09 -8.49 -4.97
C ILE A 313 -6.71 -9.09 -4.69
N VAL A 314 -5.64 -8.32 -4.92
CA VAL A 314 -4.25 -8.79 -4.74
C VAL A 314 -3.94 -9.14 -3.30
N LEU A 315 -4.42 -8.33 -2.36
CA LEU A 315 -4.26 -8.50 -0.92
C LEU A 315 -5.64 -8.73 -0.28
N SER A 316 -6.37 -9.74 -0.76
CA SER A 316 -7.74 -10.02 -0.32
C SER A 316 -7.81 -10.46 1.15
N THR A 317 -8.77 -9.92 1.89
CA THR A 317 -9.07 -10.35 3.27
C THR A 317 -10.11 -11.45 3.35
N LYS A 318 -10.55 -12.00 2.20
CA LYS A 318 -11.55 -13.06 2.17
C LYS A 318 -10.96 -14.42 2.58
N PRO A 319 -11.76 -15.30 3.22
CA PRO A 319 -11.30 -16.62 3.66
C PRO A 319 -10.92 -17.56 2.51
N ASP A 320 -11.51 -17.37 1.32
CA ASP A 320 -11.29 -18.16 0.10
C ASP A 320 -10.18 -17.61 -0.80
N TYR A 321 -9.30 -16.74 -0.26
CA TYR A 321 -8.21 -16.16 -1.03
C TYR A 321 -7.29 -17.22 -1.65
N THR A 322 -7.06 -17.09 -2.95
CA THR A 322 -6.10 -17.89 -3.71
C THR A 322 -5.34 -17.03 -4.70
N ARG A 323 -4.04 -17.27 -4.83
CA ARG A 323 -3.20 -16.59 -5.83
C ARG A 323 -3.62 -16.92 -7.26
N LYS A 324 -4.20 -18.09 -7.50
CA LYS A 324 -4.66 -18.54 -8.82
C LYS A 324 -5.58 -17.54 -9.52
N GLU A 325 -6.40 -16.82 -8.76
CA GLU A 325 -7.41 -15.90 -9.29
C GLU A 325 -6.87 -14.48 -9.51
N LEU A 326 -5.64 -14.19 -9.05
CA LEU A 326 -5.05 -12.86 -9.15
C LEU A 326 -4.95 -12.33 -10.58
N PRO A 327 -4.59 -13.13 -11.60
CA PRO A 327 -4.52 -12.60 -12.95
C PRO A 327 -5.89 -12.22 -13.55
N LYS A 328 -7.00 -12.54 -12.87
CA LYS A 328 -8.34 -12.09 -13.24
C LYS A 328 -8.75 -10.79 -12.53
N GLY A 329 -7.91 -10.24 -11.65
CA GLY A 329 -8.26 -9.06 -10.86
C GLY A 329 -8.55 -7.81 -11.68
N TYR A 330 -7.92 -7.67 -12.84
CA TYR A 330 -8.19 -6.56 -13.77
C TYR A 330 -9.63 -6.58 -14.31
N MET A 331 -10.27 -7.76 -14.38
CA MET A 331 -11.60 -7.92 -14.98
C MET A 331 -12.66 -7.11 -14.23
N LEU A 332 -12.56 -7.00 -12.91
CA LEU A 332 -13.47 -6.19 -12.11
C LEU A 332 -13.35 -4.70 -12.47
N ILE A 333 -12.12 -4.22 -12.66
CA ILE A 333 -11.85 -2.82 -13.03
C ILE A 333 -12.40 -2.54 -14.42
N GLU A 334 -12.16 -3.42 -15.39
CA GLU A 334 -12.72 -3.30 -16.74
C GLU A 334 -14.25 -3.34 -16.74
N GLN A 335 -14.86 -4.22 -15.95
CA GLN A 335 -16.31 -4.32 -15.84
C GLN A 335 -16.92 -3.05 -15.24
N LEU A 336 -16.31 -2.49 -14.20
CA LEU A 336 -16.76 -1.25 -13.58
C LEU A 336 -16.58 -0.06 -14.53
N ALA A 337 -15.49 -0.02 -15.29
CA ALA A 337 -15.28 0.97 -16.35
C ALA A 337 -16.34 0.86 -17.47
N LYS A 338 -16.64 -0.36 -17.94
CA LYS A 338 -17.69 -0.60 -18.96
C LYS A 338 -19.08 -0.19 -18.49
N LYS A 339 -19.34 -0.27 -17.18
CA LYS A 339 -20.59 0.17 -16.54
C LYS A 339 -20.57 1.66 -16.14
N GLU A 340 -19.54 2.41 -16.54
CA GLU A 340 -19.35 3.83 -16.22
C GLU A 340 -19.30 4.13 -14.69
N ALA A 341 -19.04 3.10 -13.88
CA ALA A 341 -18.85 3.24 -12.43
C ALA A 341 -17.42 3.70 -12.08
N LEU A 342 -16.52 3.67 -13.06
CA LEU A 342 -15.16 4.21 -13.03
C LEU A 342 -14.87 4.88 -14.38
N ASN A 343 -14.02 5.90 -14.39
CA ASN A 343 -13.55 6.53 -15.63
C ASN A 343 -12.83 5.51 -16.52
N PRO A 344 -13.30 5.27 -17.76
CA PRO A 344 -12.70 4.25 -18.63
C PRO A 344 -11.24 4.52 -19.01
N ARG A 345 -10.86 5.80 -19.16
CA ARG A 345 -9.49 6.17 -19.48
C ARG A 345 -8.56 5.86 -18.32
N LEU A 346 -8.90 6.31 -17.10
CA LEU A 346 -8.09 6.02 -15.90
C LEU A 346 -8.00 4.52 -15.62
N ALA A 347 -9.09 3.77 -15.80
CA ALA A 347 -9.08 2.31 -15.69
C ALA A 347 -8.12 1.67 -16.70
N GLY A 348 -8.14 2.12 -17.95
CA GLY A 348 -7.22 1.67 -19.00
C GLY A 348 -5.76 2.01 -18.69
N ASP A 349 -5.49 3.22 -18.20
CA ASP A 349 -4.14 3.64 -17.82
C ASP A 349 -3.61 2.83 -16.64
N PHE A 350 -4.48 2.51 -15.67
CA PHE A 350 -4.14 1.63 -14.56
C PHE A 350 -3.79 0.22 -15.03
N ILE A 351 -4.58 -0.39 -15.92
CA ILE A 351 -4.31 -1.73 -16.47
C ILE A 351 -2.98 -1.73 -17.24
N LYS A 352 -2.64 -0.65 -17.96
CA LYS A 352 -1.32 -0.51 -18.62
C LYS A 352 -0.16 -0.47 -17.61
N ILE A 353 -0.37 -0.02 -16.37
CA ILE A 353 0.67 -0.03 -15.34
C ILE A 353 0.90 -1.44 -14.82
N VAL A 354 -0.16 -2.15 -14.43
CA VAL A 354 -0.03 -3.42 -13.68
C VAL A 354 -0.05 -4.67 -14.55
N GLY A 355 -0.61 -4.60 -15.77
CA GLY A 355 -0.88 -5.78 -16.59
C GLY A 355 -1.92 -6.72 -15.98
N TYR A 356 -1.98 -7.95 -16.47
CA TYR A 356 -2.85 -8.97 -15.89
C TYR A 356 -2.21 -9.64 -14.68
N PHE A 357 -0.89 -9.82 -14.66
CA PHE A 357 -0.19 -10.54 -13.60
C PHE A 357 0.41 -9.55 -12.59
N PRO A 358 -0.01 -9.56 -11.30
CA PRO A 358 0.52 -8.64 -10.31
C PRO A 358 2.02 -8.82 -10.04
N GLN A 359 2.66 -7.75 -9.54
CA GLN A 359 4.05 -7.82 -9.05
C GLN A 359 4.19 -8.91 -7.98
N GLY A 360 5.26 -9.71 -8.08
CA GLY A 360 5.52 -10.84 -7.18
C GLY A 360 4.70 -12.11 -7.48
N PHE A 361 3.87 -12.12 -8.53
CA PHE A 361 3.14 -13.32 -8.94
C PHE A 361 4.09 -14.39 -9.52
N GLY A 362 3.85 -15.65 -9.17
CA GLY A 362 4.64 -16.78 -9.66
C GLY A 362 4.10 -17.33 -10.99
N VAL A 363 4.85 -17.12 -12.06
CA VAL A 363 4.54 -17.63 -13.40
C VAL A 363 5.25 -18.96 -13.64
N THR A 364 4.52 -19.94 -14.15
CA THR A 364 5.07 -21.17 -14.71
C THR A 364 5.00 -21.10 -16.23
N PHE A 365 6.06 -21.52 -16.94
CA PHE A 365 6.13 -21.38 -18.39
C PHE A 365 6.95 -22.49 -19.05
N ILE A 366 6.70 -22.73 -20.34
CA ILE A 366 7.48 -23.67 -21.16
C ILE A 366 8.71 -22.95 -21.71
N PRO A 367 9.96 -23.28 -21.30
CA PRO A 367 11.14 -22.59 -21.78
C PRO A 367 11.44 -22.98 -23.23
N LYS A 368 12.03 -22.04 -23.98
CA LYS A 368 12.56 -22.27 -25.33
C LYS A 368 14.08 -22.47 -25.27
N ASN A 369 14.64 -23.28 -26.17
CA ASN A 369 16.09 -23.37 -26.37
C ASN A 369 16.60 -22.24 -27.29
N GLU A 370 17.91 -22.22 -27.54
CA GLU A 370 18.55 -21.20 -28.40
C GLU A 370 18.03 -21.18 -29.84
N ARG A 371 17.40 -22.27 -30.31
CA ARG A 371 16.76 -22.38 -31.63
C ARG A 371 15.28 -21.98 -31.59
N GLY A 372 14.78 -21.47 -30.47
CA GLY A 372 13.38 -21.11 -30.27
C GLY A 372 12.44 -22.31 -30.09
N ILE A 373 12.96 -23.52 -29.95
CA ILE A 373 12.17 -24.75 -29.80
C ILE A 373 11.80 -24.91 -28.33
N GLU A 374 10.52 -25.10 -28.06
CA GLU A 374 10.02 -25.39 -26.72
C GLU A 374 10.55 -26.72 -26.18
N ARG A 375 10.85 -26.74 -24.89
CA ARG A 375 11.32 -27.94 -24.20
C ARG A 375 10.15 -28.71 -23.59
N ASP A 376 10.36 -30.01 -23.39
CA ASP A 376 9.44 -30.90 -22.69
C ASP A 376 9.58 -30.75 -21.16
N GLN A 377 9.46 -29.51 -20.67
CA GLN A 377 9.47 -29.17 -19.25
C GLN A 377 8.82 -27.81 -19.01
N TYR A 378 8.64 -27.44 -17.74
CA TYR A 378 8.33 -26.06 -17.36
C TYR A 378 9.38 -25.49 -16.42
N GLU A 379 9.43 -24.17 -16.33
CA GLU A 379 10.27 -23.40 -15.42
C GLU A 379 9.42 -22.35 -14.70
N CYS A 380 9.98 -21.81 -13.62
CA CYS A 380 9.39 -20.84 -12.73
C CYS A 380 10.00 -19.46 -12.94
N ALA A 381 9.16 -18.43 -12.94
CA ALA A 381 9.54 -17.04 -12.99
C ALA A 381 8.68 -16.20 -12.03
N ILE A 382 9.15 -15.02 -11.64
CA ILE A 382 8.42 -14.08 -10.76
C ILE A 382 8.21 -12.79 -11.52
N VAL A 383 6.99 -12.22 -11.52
CA VAL A 383 6.73 -10.91 -12.11
C VAL A 383 7.49 -9.82 -11.33
N THR A 384 8.35 -9.07 -12.03
CA THR A 384 9.25 -8.07 -11.43
C THR A 384 9.20 -6.69 -12.09
N GLY A 385 8.50 -6.54 -13.23
CA GLY A 385 8.44 -5.28 -13.96
C GLY A 385 7.01 -4.73 -14.11
N LEU A 386 6.88 -3.40 -14.05
CA LEU A 386 5.66 -2.66 -14.35
C LEU A 386 5.62 -2.22 -15.82
N ASN A 387 4.45 -1.74 -16.27
CA ASN A 387 4.20 -1.26 -17.63
C ASN A 387 4.51 -2.31 -18.72
N PRO A 388 3.93 -3.53 -18.64
CA PRO A 388 4.15 -4.52 -19.69
C PRO A 388 3.63 -3.99 -21.03
N LYS A 389 4.36 -4.27 -22.12
CA LYS A 389 3.95 -3.87 -23.48
C LYS A 389 2.59 -4.48 -23.86
N ASN A 390 2.35 -5.70 -23.40
CA ASN A 390 1.10 -6.42 -23.53
C ASN A 390 0.66 -6.89 -22.13
N PRO A 391 -0.57 -6.56 -21.67
CA PRO A 391 -1.03 -6.95 -20.34
C PRO A 391 -0.97 -8.46 -20.06
N ALA A 392 -1.06 -9.30 -21.10
CA ALA A 392 -1.00 -10.75 -20.98
C ALA A 392 0.42 -11.33 -20.93
N GLU A 393 1.46 -10.50 -21.08
CA GLU A 393 2.86 -10.92 -21.23
C GLU A 393 3.73 -10.17 -20.21
N PRO A 394 3.83 -10.68 -18.98
CA PRO A 394 4.52 -9.99 -17.90
C PRO A 394 6.03 -10.01 -18.09
N MET A 395 6.68 -8.95 -17.62
CA MET A 395 8.14 -8.93 -17.41
C MET A 395 8.46 -9.63 -16.09
N CYS A 396 9.29 -10.67 -16.17
CA CYS A 396 9.58 -11.56 -15.06
C CYS A 396 11.08 -11.77 -14.87
N ARG A 397 11.49 -12.06 -13.64
CA ARG A 397 12.76 -12.71 -13.33
C ARG A 397 12.59 -14.22 -13.43
N VAL A 398 13.34 -14.88 -14.31
CA VAL A 398 13.40 -16.35 -14.32
C VAL A 398 14.15 -16.82 -13.08
N VAL A 399 13.56 -17.75 -12.32
CA VAL A 399 14.13 -18.24 -11.05
C VAL A 399 14.39 -19.74 -11.04
N SER A 400 14.10 -20.45 -12.12
CA SER A 400 14.57 -21.82 -12.31
C SER A 400 15.14 -22.03 -13.71
N ARG A 401 16.12 -22.93 -13.81
CA ARG A 401 16.70 -23.38 -15.07
C ARG A 401 17.08 -24.84 -14.96
N ASN A 402 16.72 -25.64 -15.96
CA ASN A 402 16.91 -27.08 -15.97
C ASN A 402 16.34 -27.72 -14.69
N LEU A 403 15.13 -27.30 -14.29
CA LEU A 403 14.41 -27.82 -13.12
C LEU A 403 15.12 -27.58 -11.78
N THR A 404 15.98 -26.56 -11.71
CA THR A 404 16.69 -26.17 -10.48
C THR A 404 16.49 -24.69 -10.21
N TYR A 405 16.17 -24.33 -8.97
CA TYR A 405 16.08 -22.91 -8.57
C TYR A 405 17.45 -22.22 -8.61
N ILE A 406 17.48 -21.02 -9.16
CA ILE A 406 18.69 -20.20 -9.34
C ILE A 406 18.49 -18.83 -8.71
N SER A 407 19.55 -18.27 -8.10
CA SER A 407 19.51 -16.94 -7.48
C SER A 407 19.83 -15.79 -8.45
N ALA A 408 20.37 -16.09 -9.65
CA ALA A 408 20.85 -15.12 -10.62
C ALA A 408 20.33 -15.43 -12.03
N GLY A 409 19.01 -15.34 -12.20
CA GLY A 409 18.39 -15.47 -13.52
C GLY A 409 18.33 -14.16 -14.30
N GLN A 410 17.99 -14.28 -15.59
CA GLN A 410 17.76 -13.14 -16.48
C GLN A 410 16.32 -12.63 -16.33
N ASP A 411 16.14 -11.33 -16.59
CA ASP A 411 14.81 -10.74 -16.77
C ASP A 411 14.34 -11.04 -18.20
N ASP A 412 13.11 -11.52 -18.34
CA ASP A 412 12.53 -11.91 -19.63
C ASP A 412 11.02 -11.62 -19.66
N VAL A 413 10.48 -11.46 -20.86
CA VAL A 413 9.03 -11.32 -21.08
C VAL A 413 8.45 -12.71 -21.32
N ILE A 414 7.56 -13.16 -20.44
CA ILE A 414 6.91 -14.45 -20.61
C ILE A 414 5.73 -14.30 -21.58
N GLU A 415 5.95 -14.72 -22.81
CA GLU A 415 4.94 -14.69 -23.89
C GLU A 415 3.68 -15.49 -23.52
N ARG A 416 2.54 -15.03 -24.05
CA ARG A 416 1.25 -15.72 -23.85
C ARG A 416 1.28 -17.16 -24.38
N SER A 417 2.07 -17.44 -25.41
CA SER A 417 2.20 -18.75 -26.06
C SER A 417 2.95 -19.80 -25.23
N CYS A 418 3.73 -19.40 -24.22
CA CYS A 418 4.46 -20.34 -23.36
C CYS A 418 4.02 -20.29 -21.89
N ASN A 419 3.26 -19.29 -21.48
CA ASN A 419 2.77 -19.13 -20.11
C ASN A 419 1.70 -20.17 -19.75
N LEU A 420 1.96 -21.01 -18.74
CA LEU A 420 1.08 -22.10 -18.31
C LEU A 420 -0.16 -21.63 -17.55
N TYR A 421 -0.29 -20.34 -17.24
CA TYR A 421 -1.56 -19.78 -16.78
C TYR A 421 -2.67 -19.98 -17.83
N PHE A 422 -2.32 -19.91 -19.12
CA PHE A 422 -3.27 -20.12 -20.21
C PHE A 422 -3.54 -21.63 -20.43
N PRO A 423 -4.81 -22.08 -20.42
CA PRO A 423 -5.15 -23.51 -20.50
C PRO A 423 -4.61 -24.23 -21.75
N ALA A 424 -4.48 -23.53 -22.88
CA ALA A 424 -3.96 -24.11 -24.12
C ALA A 424 -2.53 -24.65 -23.94
N ASN A 425 -1.68 -23.94 -23.19
CA ASN A 425 -0.29 -24.30 -23.00
C ASN A 425 -0.13 -25.45 -22.01
N ARG A 426 -1.00 -25.54 -21.00
CA ARG A 426 -1.05 -26.73 -20.12
C ARG A 426 -1.40 -27.99 -20.90
N LYS A 427 -2.43 -27.92 -21.75
CA LYS A 427 -2.82 -29.04 -22.64
C LYS A 427 -1.70 -29.45 -23.59
N LYS A 428 -0.88 -28.50 -24.04
CA LYS A 428 0.31 -28.77 -24.85
C LYS A 428 1.35 -29.57 -24.06
N LEU A 429 1.70 -29.10 -22.85
CA LEU A 429 2.71 -29.75 -22.00
C LEU A 429 2.26 -31.13 -21.49
N MET A 430 0.97 -31.34 -21.24
CA MET A 430 0.42 -32.65 -20.82
C MET A 430 0.71 -33.81 -21.80
N ARG A 431 1.10 -33.50 -23.04
CA ARG A 431 1.43 -34.50 -24.08
C ARG A 431 2.76 -35.22 -23.85
N ILE A 432 3.64 -34.73 -22.96
CA ILE A 432 4.97 -35.32 -22.71
C ILE A 432 4.92 -36.59 -21.84
N GLY A 433 3.73 -36.96 -21.32
CA GLY A 433 3.50 -38.17 -20.53
C GLY A 433 3.57 -37.95 -19.02
N ARG A 434 2.82 -38.79 -18.27
CA ARG A 434 2.66 -38.67 -16.81
C ARG A 434 3.99 -38.82 -16.05
N GLU A 435 4.82 -39.79 -16.42
CA GLU A 435 6.10 -40.07 -15.75
C GLU A 435 7.04 -38.87 -15.78
N ARG A 436 7.18 -38.23 -16.95
CA ARG A 436 8.02 -37.04 -17.11
C ARG A 436 7.49 -35.85 -16.30
N LEU A 437 6.17 -35.66 -16.27
CA LEU A 437 5.56 -34.58 -15.49
C LEU A 437 5.74 -34.78 -13.98
N THR A 438 5.66 -36.02 -13.49
CA THR A 438 5.95 -36.35 -12.09
C THR A 438 7.40 -36.01 -11.75
N GLU A 439 8.37 -36.40 -12.59
CA GLU A 439 9.79 -36.08 -12.39
C GLU A 439 10.05 -34.55 -12.31
N ILE A 440 9.34 -33.77 -13.13
CA ILE A 440 9.44 -32.31 -13.12
C ILE A 440 8.88 -31.74 -11.81
N MET A 441 7.69 -32.19 -11.41
CA MET A 441 7.03 -31.75 -10.17
C MET A 441 7.87 -32.06 -8.94
N ASP A 442 8.47 -33.25 -8.85
CA ASP A 442 9.34 -33.65 -7.74
C ASP A 442 10.57 -32.74 -7.59
N LYS A 443 11.05 -32.14 -8.69
CA LYS A 443 12.20 -31.24 -8.69
C LYS A 443 11.86 -29.79 -8.35
N LEU A 444 10.65 -29.34 -8.69
CA LEU A 444 10.25 -27.92 -8.59
C LEU A 444 9.21 -27.64 -7.49
N SER A 445 8.57 -28.66 -6.93
CA SER A 445 7.56 -28.55 -5.87
C SER A 445 8.00 -29.27 -4.59
N ALA A 446 7.99 -28.57 -3.46
CA ALA A 446 8.42 -29.14 -2.18
C ALA A 446 7.37 -30.03 -1.48
N ASN A 447 6.09 -30.00 -1.90
CA ASN A 447 4.95 -30.59 -1.17
C ASN A 447 3.93 -31.30 -2.09
N PHE A 448 4.40 -32.04 -3.11
CA PHE A 448 3.52 -32.66 -4.11
C PHE A 448 2.91 -34.01 -3.68
N THR A 449 1.65 -34.27 -4.07
CA THR A 449 0.99 -35.58 -3.99
C THR A 449 0.41 -35.99 -5.36
N PRO A 450 0.60 -37.24 -5.86
CA PRO A 450 0.42 -37.61 -7.29
C PRO A 450 -1.00 -37.76 -7.87
N ASP A 451 -2.06 -37.40 -7.14
CA ASP A 451 -3.39 -37.97 -7.36
C ASP A 451 -4.29 -37.23 -8.36
N ALA A 452 -3.87 -36.10 -8.94
CA ALA A 452 -4.57 -35.50 -10.10
C ALA A 452 -3.60 -35.12 -11.23
N ILE A 453 -3.92 -35.53 -12.46
CA ILE A 453 -3.11 -35.21 -13.66
C ILE A 453 -3.14 -33.71 -13.96
N ASP A 454 -4.24 -33.00 -13.64
CA ASP A 454 -4.32 -31.55 -13.73
C ASP A 454 -3.44 -30.83 -12.69
N ASP A 455 -3.07 -31.51 -11.60
CA ASP A 455 -2.13 -30.99 -10.59
C ASP A 455 -0.66 -31.16 -11.03
N LEU A 456 -0.39 -31.93 -12.08
CA LEU A 456 0.96 -32.15 -12.61
C LEU A 456 1.49 -30.97 -13.44
N VAL A 457 0.62 -30.10 -13.96
CA VAL A 457 1.03 -28.91 -14.71
C VAL A 457 0.48 -27.65 -14.02
N PRO A 458 1.25 -27.05 -13.10
CA PRO A 458 0.78 -25.92 -12.32
C PRO A 458 0.51 -24.71 -13.21
N SER A 459 -0.66 -24.08 -13.05
CA SER A 459 -1.00 -22.81 -13.74
C SER A 459 -0.27 -21.58 -13.17
N TYR A 460 0.35 -21.73 -12.01
CA TYR A 460 1.15 -20.74 -11.30
C TYR A 460 1.97 -21.48 -10.22
N TRP A 461 2.96 -20.84 -9.62
CA TRP A 461 3.71 -21.41 -8.47
C TRP A 461 3.76 -20.42 -7.30
N GLU A 462 4.09 -20.89 -6.10
CA GLU A 462 4.11 -20.11 -4.86
C GLU A 462 5.52 -19.52 -4.59
N PRO A 463 5.78 -18.22 -4.84
CA PRO A 463 7.15 -17.70 -4.77
C PRO A 463 7.62 -17.37 -3.35
N PHE A 464 6.72 -17.46 -2.37
CA PHE A 464 7.02 -17.15 -0.96
C PHE A 464 8.18 -18.01 -0.44
N ASP A 465 8.12 -19.33 -0.65
CA ASP A 465 9.12 -20.26 -0.14
C ASP A 465 10.50 -20.03 -0.77
N TYR A 466 10.51 -19.65 -2.04
CA TYR A 466 11.73 -19.22 -2.72
C TYR A 466 12.28 -17.92 -2.09
N PHE A 467 11.42 -16.92 -1.83
CA PHE A 467 11.81 -15.62 -1.30
C PHE A 467 12.21 -15.62 0.19
N LEU A 468 11.86 -16.67 0.95
CA LEU A 468 12.28 -16.84 2.35
C LEU A 468 13.80 -16.83 2.54
N PHE A 469 14.54 -17.27 1.52
CA PHE A 469 16.00 -17.32 1.59
C PHE A 469 16.59 -15.97 1.18
N LYS A 470 17.38 -15.35 2.06
CA LYS A 470 18.08 -14.08 1.81
C LYS A 470 18.75 -13.99 0.43
N LYS A 471 19.42 -15.06 0.00
CA LYS A 471 20.11 -15.15 -1.30
C LYS A 471 19.17 -15.05 -2.53
N HIS A 472 17.88 -15.28 -2.34
CA HIS A 472 16.84 -15.23 -3.37
C HIS A 472 16.07 -13.92 -3.39
N GLN A 473 16.28 -13.04 -2.40
CA GLN A 473 15.51 -11.79 -2.29
C GLN A 473 15.96 -10.69 -3.26
N ASN A 474 17.12 -10.86 -3.90
CA ASN A 474 17.62 -9.89 -4.88
C ASN A 474 17.08 -10.16 -6.29
N LEU A 475 15.77 -9.99 -6.47
CA LEU A 475 15.06 -10.26 -7.74
C LEU A 475 15.13 -9.12 -8.76
N TRP A 476 15.55 -7.94 -8.33
CA TRP A 476 15.58 -6.72 -9.14
C TRP A 476 17.04 -6.34 -9.38
N ASN A 477 17.52 -6.47 -10.62
CA ASN A 477 18.89 -6.10 -10.98
C ASN A 477 19.08 -4.59 -10.80
N ARG A 478 20.25 -4.17 -10.31
CA ARG A 478 20.63 -2.76 -10.34
C ARG A 478 20.86 -2.34 -11.80
N TYR A 479 20.28 -1.21 -12.19
CA TYR A 479 20.63 -0.56 -13.47
C TYR A 479 22.03 0.04 -13.41
#